data_AF-A0A365H9Y1-F1
#
_entry.id   AF-A0A365H9Y1-F1
#
_cell.length_a   1.000
_cell.length_b   1.000
_cell.length_c   1.000
_cell.angle_alpha   90.00
_cell.angle_beta   90.00
_cell.angle_gamma   90.00
#
_symmetry.space_group_name_H-M   'P 1'
#
loop_
_entity.id
_entity.type
_entity.pdbx_description
1 polymer ?
#
loop_
_entity_poly.entity_id
_entity_poly.type
_entity_poly.pdbx_seq_one_letter_code
_entity_poly.pdbx_strand_id
1 'polypeptide(L)'
;MKRMIVLLALAPLAACGGGPAGDGIAGATGETAASARPSGGPDAARIRWARCLRENGVDMPDDPKDLPPGGLRLPDRALQACEKHRDGMGGQLIDKNDPEVRDRFARFSRCMRQHGYDMPDDAPPDIHLKDPALWEKASRSCSHLLRENAPR
;
A
#
# COMPACT_ATOMS: atom_id res chain seq x y z
N MET A 1 39.73 46.99 -49.72
CA MET A 1 40.53 45.86 -49.18
C MET A 1 39.70 45.14 -48.12
N LYS A 2 39.82 43.81 -48.08
CA LYS A 2 38.99 42.80 -47.41
C LYS A 2 38.59 43.13 -45.96
N ARG A 3 37.35 42.77 -45.57
CA ARG A 3 37.01 41.93 -44.40
C ARG A 3 35.52 41.57 -44.43
N MET A 4 35.25 40.33 -44.86
CA MET A 4 33.98 39.64 -44.63
C MET A 4 33.98 39.14 -43.19
N ILE A 5 32.96 39.45 -42.41
CA ILE A 5 32.48 38.59 -41.32
C ILE A 5 30.95 38.57 -41.43
N VAL A 6 30.44 37.39 -41.74
CA VAL A 6 29.02 37.02 -41.80
C VAL A 6 28.55 36.80 -40.37
N LEU A 7 27.36 37.27 -40.03
CA LEU A 7 26.35 36.46 -39.32
C LEU A 7 25.00 37.16 -39.36
N LEU A 8 24.05 36.42 -39.92
CA LEU A 8 22.68 36.74 -40.27
C LEU A 8 21.92 37.28 -39.04
N ALA A 9 21.63 38.58 -39.03
CA ALA A 9 20.78 39.22 -38.02
C ALA A 9 19.37 39.40 -38.59
N LEU A 10 18.39 38.91 -37.82
CA LEU A 10 16.96 38.95 -38.08
C LEU A 10 16.44 40.36 -38.36
N ALA A 11 15.44 40.45 -39.26
CA ALA A 11 14.58 41.61 -39.41
C ALA A 11 13.09 41.22 -39.21
N PRO A 12 12.25 42.16 -38.74
CA PRO A 12 11.11 41.89 -37.86
C PRO A 12 9.76 42.06 -38.58
N LEU A 13 8.69 41.53 -38.00
CA LEU A 13 7.32 41.97 -38.28
C LEU A 13 6.59 42.11 -36.95
N ALA A 14 6.38 43.37 -36.58
CA ALA A 14 5.48 43.78 -35.52
C ALA A 14 4.03 43.50 -35.94
N ALA A 15 3.25 42.90 -35.04
CA ALA A 15 1.80 43.03 -35.02
C ALA A 15 1.39 43.54 -33.63
N CYS A 16 0.57 44.57 -33.67
CA CYS A 16 0.20 45.48 -32.59
C CYS A 16 -1.16 45.07 -31.99
N GLY A 17 -1.34 45.36 -30.70
CA GLY A 17 -2.60 45.30 -29.95
C GLY A 17 -2.39 44.55 -28.62
N GLY A 18 -2.47 45.13 -27.42
CA GLY A 18 -3.07 46.37 -26.94
C GLY A 18 -3.93 46.05 -25.72
N GLY A 19 -3.44 46.34 -24.50
CA GLY A 19 -4.24 46.30 -23.25
C GLY A 19 -3.59 45.54 -22.07
N PRO A 20 -3.80 45.96 -20.80
CA PRO A 20 -2.76 46.02 -19.77
C PRO A 20 -2.77 44.88 -18.73
N ALA A 21 -1.57 44.67 -18.17
CA ALA A 21 -1.27 44.21 -16.82
C ALA A 21 -2.07 42.99 -16.29
N GLY A 22 -1.46 41.83 -16.50
CA GLY A 22 -1.59 40.68 -15.61
C GLY A 22 -0.32 39.86 -15.77
N ASP A 23 0.58 39.94 -14.79
CA ASP A 23 1.81 39.13 -14.73
C ASP A 23 1.47 37.64 -14.87
N GLY A 24 1.70 37.13 -16.07
CA GLY A 24 1.45 35.75 -16.43
C GLY A 24 2.21 35.44 -17.70
N ILE A 25 3.46 34.97 -17.58
CA ILE A 25 3.85 33.57 -17.78
C ILE A 25 5.39 33.42 -17.88
N ALA A 26 5.83 32.26 -17.38
CA ALA A 26 7.02 31.49 -17.77
C ALA A 26 8.41 31.92 -17.26
N GLY A 27 8.93 31.12 -16.33
CA GLY A 27 10.32 31.09 -15.92
C GLY A 27 10.56 29.96 -14.94
N ALA A 28 10.72 28.75 -15.46
CA ALA A 28 11.03 27.55 -14.72
C ALA A 28 12.30 27.70 -13.87
N THR A 29 12.19 27.50 -12.56
CA THR A 29 13.24 26.94 -11.70
C THR A 29 12.60 26.39 -10.43
N GLY A 30 12.91 25.13 -10.12
CA GLY A 30 13.14 24.68 -8.76
C GLY A 30 11.93 24.62 -7.84
N GLU A 31 11.56 23.38 -7.50
CA GLU A 31 11.02 23.04 -6.20
C GLU A 31 9.77 23.84 -5.77
N THR A 32 8.64 23.50 -6.38
CA THR A 32 7.52 23.14 -5.50
C THR A 32 7.89 21.80 -4.85
N ALA A 33 8.83 21.86 -3.90
CA ALA A 33 8.71 21.06 -2.71
C ALA A 33 7.39 21.50 -2.07
N ALA A 34 6.28 20.99 -2.59
CA ALA A 34 5.24 20.54 -1.71
C ALA A 34 5.98 19.60 -0.75
N SER A 35 6.44 20.16 0.36
CA SER A 35 6.60 19.42 1.59
C SER A 35 5.20 18.93 1.93
N ALA A 36 4.76 17.90 1.18
CA ALA A 36 4.05 16.82 1.77
C ALA A 36 4.99 16.36 2.89
N ARG A 37 4.75 16.92 4.09
CA ARG A 37 5.20 16.29 5.33
C ARG A 37 4.94 14.81 5.11
N PRO A 38 5.91 13.91 5.36
CA PRO A 38 5.58 12.50 5.34
C PRO A 38 4.54 12.32 6.44
N SER A 39 3.27 12.29 6.03
CA SER A 39 2.18 11.79 6.84
C SER A 39 2.55 10.33 7.04
N GLY A 40 3.28 10.04 8.11
CA GLY A 40 3.62 8.68 8.54
C GLY A 40 2.36 7.98 9.02
N GLY A 41 1.37 7.85 8.13
CA GLY A 41 0.16 7.09 8.36
C GLY A 41 0.34 5.66 7.88
N PRO A 42 -0.59 4.76 8.25
CA PRO A 42 -0.58 3.36 7.83
C PRO A 42 -0.43 3.18 6.31
N ASP A 43 -0.97 4.10 5.52
CA ASP A 43 -0.90 4.06 4.06
C ASP A 43 0.50 4.40 3.52
N ALA A 44 1.22 5.31 4.18
CA ALA A 44 2.60 5.61 3.80
C ALA A 44 3.56 4.45 4.13
N ALA A 45 3.30 3.71 5.22
CA ALA A 45 4.05 2.48 5.53
C ALA A 45 3.76 1.39 4.47
N ARG A 46 2.49 1.22 4.08
CA ARG A 46 2.08 0.32 2.99
C ARG A 46 2.77 0.61 1.68
N ILE A 47 2.79 1.87 1.25
CA ILE A 47 3.44 2.27 0.00
C ILE A 47 4.94 1.97 0.04
N ARG A 48 5.62 2.26 1.16
CA ARG A 48 7.06 1.99 1.30
C ARG A 48 7.36 0.48 1.30
N TRP A 49 6.54 -0.32 1.97
CA TRP A 49 6.71 -1.76 1.99
C TRP A 49 6.46 -2.39 0.62
N ALA A 50 5.36 -2.02 -0.06
CA ALA A 50 5.07 -2.49 -1.41
C ALA A 50 6.20 -2.14 -2.39
N ARG A 51 6.75 -0.92 -2.30
CA ARG A 51 7.91 -0.52 -3.10
C ARG A 51 9.14 -1.39 -2.81
N CYS A 52 9.48 -1.60 -1.55
CA CYS A 52 10.61 -2.43 -1.17
C CYS A 52 10.47 -3.88 -1.68
N LEU A 53 9.26 -4.44 -1.64
CA LEU A 53 9.00 -5.78 -2.18
C LEU A 53 9.33 -5.85 -3.68
N ARG A 54 8.90 -4.85 -4.47
CA ARG A 54 9.22 -4.75 -5.91
C ARG A 54 10.72 -4.66 -6.16
N GLU A 55 11.42 -3.86 -5.37
CA GLU A 55 12.89 -3.75 -5.43
C GLU A 55 13.59 -5.08 -5.11
N ASN A 56 12.96 -5.96 -4.31
CA ASN A 56 13.46 -7.29 -3.97
C ASN A 56 12.98 -8.41 -4.90
N GLY A 57 12.36 -8.04 -6.03
CA GLY A 57 11.92 -8.96 -7.10
C GLY A 57 10.55 -9.59 -6.88
N VAL A 58 9.72 -8.99 -6.02
CA VAL A 58 8.31 -9.38 -5.86
C VAL A 58 7.44 -8.52 -6.78
N ASP A 59 6.70 -9.15 -7.68
CA ASP A 59 5.72 -8.44 -8.51
C ASP A 59 4.46 -8.12 -7.69
N MET A 60 4.50 -7.00 -6.96
CA MET A 60 3.41 -6.52 -6.11
C MET A 60 2.45 -5.65 -6.94
N PRO A 61 1.19 -6.03 -7.14
CA PRO A 61 0.23 -5.19 -7.87
C PRO A 61 -0.04 -3.87 -7.15
N ASP A 62 -0.39 -2.83 -7.91
CA ASP A 62 -0.78 -1.53 -7.34
C ASP A 62 -2.26 -1.50 -6.94
N ASP A 63 -3.14 -2.23 -7.65
CA ASP A 63 -4.54 -2.41 -7.28
C ASP A 63 -4.71 -3.75 -6.54
N PRO A 64 -5.29 -3.76 -5.32
CA PRO A 64 -5.61 -4.98 -4.59
C PRO A 64 -6.49 -5.97 -5.36
N LYS A 65 -7.27 -5.51 -6.34
CA LYS A 65 -8.10 -6.37 -7.22
C LYS A 65 -7.29 -7.32 -8.09
N ASP A 66 -6.03 -6.97 -8.33
CA ASP A 66 -5.12 -7.74 -9.18
C ASP A 66 -4.33 -8.79 -8.38
N LEU A 67 -4.56 -8.90 -7.07
CA LEU A 67 -3.99 -9.96 -6.26
C LEU A 67 -4.62 -11.31 -6.63
N PRO A 68 -3.81 -12.38 -6.75
CA PRO A 68 -4.35 -13.71 -6.98
C PRO A 68 -5.22 -14.18 -5.79
N PRO A 69 -6.21 -15.06 -6.02
CA PRO A 69 -6.86 -15.79 -4.94
C PRO A 69 -5.80 -16.46 -4.05
N GLY A 70 -5.90 -16.32 -2.73
CA GLY A 70 -4.82 -16.73 -1.80
C GLY A 70 -3.81 -15.64 -1.42
N GLY A 71 -3.86 -14.48 -2.08
CA GLY A 71 -2.88 -13.42 -1.89
C GLY A 71 -1.51 -13.72 -2.51
N LEU A 72 -0.57 -12.79 -2.37
CA LEU A 72 0.77 -12.93 -2.95
C LEU A 72 1.69 -13.74 -2.03
N ARG A 73 2.33 -14.79 -2.56
CA ARG A 73 3.38 -15.51 -1.84
C ARG A 73 4.66 -14.68 -1.85
N LEU A 74 5.04 -14.15 -0.70
CA LEU A 74 6.24 -13.33 -0.54
C LEU A 74 7.46 -14.22 -0.22
N PRO A 75 8.57 -14.12 -0.96
CA PRO A 75 9.82 -14.80 -0.61
C PRO A 75 10.38 -14.30 0.73
N ASP A 76 10.87 -15.22 1.58
CA ASP A 76 11.40 -14.89 2.91
C ASP A 76 12.50 -13.82 2.87
N ARG A 77 13.37 -13.87 1.86
CA ARG A 77 14.43 -12.86 1.66
C ARG A 77 13.87 -11.44 1.51
N ALA A 78 12.76 -11.31 0.78
CA ALA A 78 12.13 -10.01 0.50
C ALA A 78 11.38 -9.51 1.74
N LEU A 79 10.74 -10.42 2.47
CA LEU A 79 10.11 -10.12 3.76
C LEU A 79 11.13 -9.57 4.77
N GLN A 80 12.28 -10.22 4.90
CA GLN A 80 13.36 -9.79 5.79
C GLN A 80 13.95 -8.44 5.36
N ALA A 81 14.25 -8.24 4.08
CA ALA A 81 14.81 -6.99 3.57
C ALA A 81 13.88 -5.78 3.79
N CYS A 82 12.56 -6.02 3.80
CA CYS A 82 11.54 -4.98 3.88
C CYS A 82 10.90 -4.82 5.27
N GLU A 83 11.37 -5.56 6.28
CA GLU A 83 10.78 -5.57 7.63
C GLU A 83 10.69 -4.17 8.25
N LYS A 84 11.72 -3.34 8.08
CA LYS A 84 11.77 -1.94 8.57
C LYS A 84 10.65 -1.03 8.03
N HIS A 85 10.03 -1.40 6.92
CA HIS A 85 8.93 -0.64 6.32
C HIS A 85 7.56 -1.14 6.78
N ARG A 86 7.53 -2.25 7.53
CA ARG A 86 6.33 -2.84 8.10
C ARG A 86 5.84 -2.09 9.34
N ASP A 87 6.72 -1.39 10.04
CA ASP A 87 6.37 -0.57 11.19
C ASP A 87 5.35 0.51 10.80
N GLY A 88 4.15 0.43 11.39
CA GLY A 88 3.03 1.32 11.11
C GLY A 88 2.01 0.78 10.10
N MET A 89 2.31 -0.32 9.39
CA MET A 89 1.26 -1.10 8.71
C MET A 89 0.52 -1.91 9.78
N GLY A 90 -0.58 -1.37 10.31
CA GLY A 90 -1.43 -2.13 11.25
C GLY A 90 -1.75 -3.53 10.71
N GLY A 91 -1.61 -4.53 11.59
CA GLY A 91 -1.69 -5.96 11.26
C GLY A 91 -0.42 -6.69 11.70
N GLN A 92 -0.46 -7.30 12.90
CA GLN A 92 0.62 -8.18 13.34
C GLN A 92 0.69 -9.38 12.39
N LEU A 93 1.89 -9.72 11.90
CA LEU A 93 2.10 -11.05 11.32
C LEU A 93 1.79 -12.06 12.42
N ILE A 94 0.65 -12.71 12.29
CA ILE A 94 0.28 -13.81 13.16
C ILE A 94 1.15 -14.99 12.74
N ASP A 95 2.10 -15.37 13.58
CA ASP A 95 2.88 -16.59 13.36
C ASP A 95 1.95 -17.81 13.53
N LYS A 96 1.52 -18.39 12.40
CA LYS A 96 0.67 -19.58 12.40
C LYS A 96 1.38 -20.84 12.91
N ASN A 97 2.71 -20.82 13.12
CA ASN A 97 3.45 -21.93 13.70
C ASN A 97 3.54 -21.85 15.23
N ASP A 98 3.28 -20.68 15.81
CA ASP A 98 3.23 -20.50 17.25
C ASP A 98 2.11 -21.36 17.88
N PRO A 99 2.40 -22.24 18.85
CA PRO A 99 1.40 -23.10 19.47
C PRO A 99 0.23 -22.36 20.12
N GLU A 100 0.48 -21.21 20.75
CA GLU A 100 -0.57 -20.41 21.39
C GLU A 100 -1.48 -19.74 20.34
N VAL A 101 -0.88 -19.28 19.24
CA VAL A 101 -1.64 -18.79 18.09
C VAL A 101 -2.53 -19.89 17.53
N ARG A 102 -1.97 -21.08 17.28
CA ARG A 102 -2.73 -22.22 16.72
C ARG A 102 -3.88 -22.63 17.62
N ASP A 103 -3.64 -22.73 18.93
CA ASP A 103 -4.68 -23.08 19.88
C ASP A 103 -5.78 -22.02 19.95
N ARG A 104 -5.42 -20.73 19.90
CA ARG A 104 -6.36 -19.61 19.86
C ARG A 104 -7.25 -19.66 18.61
N PHE A 105 -6.67 -19.88 17.44
CA PHE A 105 -7.42 -20.07 16.20
C PHE A 105 -8.30 -21.31 16.26
N ALA A 106 -7.82 -22.43 16.81
CA ALA A 106 -8.61 -23.63 16.96
C ALA A 106 -9.82 -23.45 17.90
N ARG A 107 -9.67 -22.70 19.00
CA ARG A 107 -10.80 -22.30 19.87
C ARG A 107 -11.80 -21.43 19.11
N PHE A 108 -11.31 -20.44 18.37
CA PHE A 108 -12.14 -19.57 17.56
C PHE A 108 -12.94 -20.37 16.52
N SER A 109 -12.29 -21.24 15.74
CA SER A 109 -12.97 -22.08 14.73
C SER A 109 -14.01 -23.02 15.35
N ARG A 110 -13.73 -23.61 16.53
CA ARG A 110 -14.73 -24.40 17.28
C ARG A 110 -15.94 -23.55 17.69
N CYS A 111 -15.73 -22.34 18.19
CA CYS A 111 -16.81 -21.41 18.55
C CYS A 111 -17.64 -21.04 17.31
N MET A 112 -17.00 -20.72 16.18
CA MET A 112 -17.69 -20.41 14.92
C MET A 112 -18.61 -21.58 14.48
N ARG A 113 -18.12 -22.81 14.56
CA ARG A 113 -18.90 -24.03 14.26
C ARG A 113 -20.10 -24.20 15.20
N GLN A 114 -19.95 -23.90 16.49
CA GLN A 114 -21.07 -23.90 17.44
C GLN A 114 -22.14 -22.84 17.09
N HIS A 115 -21.73 -21.73 16.48
CA HIS A 115 -22.62 -20.69 15.98
C HIS A 115 -23.12 -20.94 14.53
N GLY A 116 -22.88 -22.14 13.99
CA GLY A 116 -23.39 -22.58 12.69
C GLY A 116 -22.52 -22.21 11.50
N TYR A 117 -21.39 -21.54 11.71
CA TYR A 117 -20.44 -21.23 10.64
C TYR A 117 -19.36 -22.31 10.55
N ASP A 118 -19.40 -23.12 9.49
CA ASP A 118 -18.40 -24.17 9.26
C ASP A 118 -17.07 -23.57 8.76
N MET A 119 -16.20 -23.23 9.72
CA MET A 119 -14.85 -22.73 9.47
C MET A 119 -13.85 -23.88 9.50
N PRO A 120 -13.05 -24.10 8.44
CA PRO A 120 -11.91 -25.02 8.47
C PRO A 120 -10.84 -24.53 9.46
N ASP A 121 -10.16 -25.45 10.15
CA ASP A 121 -9.07 -25.11 11.07
C ASP A 121 -7.83 -24.58 10.33
N ASP A 122 -7.68 -24.96 9.06
CA ASP A 122 -6.60 -24.58 8.15
C ASP A 122 -6.99 -23.47 7.17
N ALA A 123 -8.13 -22.80 7.40
CA ALA A 123 -8.66 -21.79 6.48
C ALA A 123 -7.56 -20.79 6.08
N PRO A 124 -7.26 -20.68 4.78
CA PRO A 124 -6.23 -19.76 4.31
C PRO A 124 -6.73 -18.31 4.50
N PRO A 125 -5.82 -17.33 4.61
CA PRO A 125 -6.17 -15.94 4.91
C PRO A 125 -7.08 -15.28 3.87
N ASP A 126 -7.18 -15.85 2.68
CA ASP A 126 -8.27 -15.61 1.72
C ASP A 126 -9.52 -16.39 2.14
N ILE A 127 -10.16 -15.89 3.19
CA ILE A 127 -11.52 -16.27 3.53
C ILE A 127 -12.45 -15.81 2.40
N HIS A 128 -12.65 -16.66 1.39
CA HIS A 128 -13.90 -16.69 0.65
C HIS A 128 -15.00 -17.05 1.66
N LEU A 129 -15.52 -16.03 2.34
CA LEU A 129 -16.59 -16.14 3.31
C LEU A 129 -17.83 -16.66 2.56
N LYS A 130 -18.12 -17.95 2.72
CA LYS A 130 -19.27 -18.62 2.08
C LYS A 130 -20.59 -17.92 2.45
N ASP A 131 -20.66 -17.39 3.68
CA ASP A 131 -21.79 -16.61 4.20
C ASP A 131 -21.28 -15.47 5.09
N PRO A 132 -21.15 -14.25 4.55
CA PRO A 132 -20.66 -13.09 5.31
C PRO A 132 -21.56 -12.70 6.49
N ALA A 133 -22.87 -12.90 6.38
CA ALA A 133 -23.81 -12.52 7.43
C ALA A 133 -23.74 -13.51 8.62
N LEU A 134 -23.64 -14.80 8.33
CA LEU A 134 -23.43 -15.82 9.34
C LEU A 134 -22.05 -15.70 9.98
N TRP A 135 -21.02 -15.38 9.19
CA TRP A 135 -19.68 -15.06 9.69
C TRP A 135 -19.71 -13.90 10.68
N GLU A 136 -20.31 -12.77 10.32
CA GLU A 136 -20.44 -11.58 11.17
C GLU A 136 -21.14 -11.92 12.50
N LYS A 137 -22.26 -12.66 12.42
CA LYS A 137 -23.03 -13.08 13.60
C LYS A 137 -22.22 -13.97 14.54
N ALA A 138 -21.57 -15.01 14.00
CA ALA A 138 -20.79 -15.96 14.78
C ALA A 138 -19.50 -15.32 15.34
N SER A 139 -18.77 -14.57 14.51
CA SER A 139 -17.51 -13.93 14.88
C SER A 139 -17.69 -12.88 15.98
N ARG A 140 -18.83 -12.18 16.02
CA ARG A 140 -19.14 -11.25 17.11
C ARG A 140 -19.12 -11.92 18.48
N SER A 141 -19.69 -13.12 18.60
CA SER A 141 -19.68 -13.92 19.83
C SER A 141 -18.29 -14.51 20.12
N CYS A 142 -17.52 -14.83 19.09
CA CYS A 142 -16.24 -15.54 19.22
C CYS A 142 -14.99 -14.64 19.24
N SER A 143 -15.09 -13.36 18.88
CA SER A 143 -13.96 -12.44 18.64
C SER A 143 -13.04 -12.22 19.85
N HIS A 144 -13.56 -12.40 21.06
CA HIS A 144 -12.78 -12.32 22.29
C HIS A 144 -11.64 -13.33 22.32
N LEU A 145 -11.86 -14.53 21.76
CA LEU A 145 -10.86 -15.60 21.69
C LEU A 145 -9.63 -15.13 20.93
N LEU A 146 -9.77 -14.35 19.86
CA LEU A 146 -8.64 -13.84 19.07
C LEU A 146 -7.85 -12.72 19.76
N ARG A 147 -8.44 -12.09 20.79
CA ARG A 147 -7.84 -10.98 21.55
C ARG A 147 -7.24 -11.42 22.88
N GLU A 148 -7.49 -12.65 23.31
CA GLU A 148 -6.84 -13.25 24.48
C GLU A 148 -5.32 -13.22 24.29
N ASN A 149 -4.62 -12.62 25.25
CA ASN A 149 -3.16 -12.51 25.30
C ASN A 149 -2.49 -11.74 24.13
N ALA A 150 -3.25 -10.93 23.39
CA ALA A 150 -2.63 -10.01 22.42
C ALA A 150 -1.71 -9.01 23.16
N PRO A 151 -0.46 -8.80 22.72
CA PRO A 151 0.38 -7.73 23.27
C PRO A 151 -0.35 -6.40 23.09
N ARG A 152 -0.45 -5.63 24.19
CA ARG A 152 -1.11 -4.32 24.20
C ARG A 152 -0.32 -3.29 23.42
#